data_AF-A0A507WCU9-F1
#
_entry.id   AF-A0A507WCU9-F1
#
_cell.length_a   1.000
_cell.length_b   1.000
_cell.length_c   1.000
_cell.angle_alpha   90.00
_cell.angle_beta   90.00
_cell.angle_gamma   90.00
#
_symmetry.space_group_name_H-M   'P 1'
#
loop_
_entity.id
_entity.type
_entity.pdbx_description
1 polymer ?
#
loop_
_entity_poly.entity_id
_entity_poly.type
_entity_poly.pdbx_seq_one_letter_code
_entity_poly.pdbx_strand_id
1 'polypeptide(L)'
;MMAKTRLSAAILAATLSLVGCIGDDTDVNNVPNAIVGFDPVPLAGTPIVPFPFDAFFSGAKTPTLNIPNSSNVPFVAQANMQDGFSTTASWFIDVFGFLDMSTVGSHVVIYDNTGTRLQYGVDFTVQSSTVKDKADTADTVGVAIDKQRTRILIEPLKPLKPSATYLVGLTKGIKTVDGGGVAASAEFMILSSATEVSKQTAAYLAEFDATKKAQLEGLRSQLIYPAVQQFTKLGVTDLVLAYTVTTQSINKTLDMVAAETVAQPLVIAPTGKTPKDVNPALPANADIYIGTLKVPYYLAQKTDATLANPTPTLNTYWKADATKPALSEKFLGKVPCGAYAAAATLPDG
;
A
#
# COMPACT_ATOMS: atom_id res chain seq x y z
N MET A 1 -19.96 23.55 51.01
CA MET A 1 -19.29 22.23 51.11
C MET A 1 -18.60 22.00 49.77
N MET A 2 -17.27 22.06 49.75
CA MET A 2 -16.44 21.93 48.54
C MET A 2 -16.44 20.48 48.05
N ALA A 3 -16.63 20.25 46.75
CA ALA A 3 -16.23 19.02 46.08
C ALA A 3 -15.24 19.37 44.96
N LYS A 4 -13.98 19.01 45.19
CA LYS A 4 -12.84 19.21 44.29
C LYS A 4 -12.95 18.24 43.10
N THR A 5 -13.19 18.74 41.90
CA THR A 5 -12.99 17.98 40.66
C THR A 5 -11.57 18.24 40.15
N ARG A 6 -10.77 17.17 40.12
CA ARG A 6 -9.37 17.19 39.71
C ARG A 6 -9.28 17.32 38.20
N LEU A 7 -8.81 18.47 37.74
CA LEU A 7 -8.35 18.70 36.38
C LEU A 7 -7.10 17.82 36.14
N SER A 8 -7.23 16.75 35.35
CA SER A 8 -6.07 16.01 34.84
C SER A 8 -5.96 16.30 33.35
N ALA A 9 -5.43 17.48 33.04
CA ALA A 9 -4.95 17.80 31.71
C ALA A 9 -3.59 17.12 31.55
N ALA A 10 -3.52 16.05 30.76
CA ALA A 10 -2.25 15.50 30.30
C ALA A 10 -1.70 16.47 29.26
N ILE A 11 -0.86 17.39 29.72
CA ILE A 11 -0.07 18.29 28.87
C ILE A 11 0.97 17.42 28.16
N LEU A 12 0.77 17.18 26.87
CA LEU A 12 1.81 16.66 26.00
C LEU A 12 2.86 17.77 25.85
N ALA A 13 3.86 17.76 26.74
CA ALA A 13 4.99 18.65 26.68
C ALA A 13 5.85 18.25 25.48
N ALA A 14 5.58 18.88 24.33
CA ALA A 14 6.51 18.93 23.22
C ALA A 14 7.71 19.78 23.67
N THR A 15 8.76 19.13 24.17
CA THR A 15 10.06 19.75 24.44
C THR A 15 10.71 20.10 23.10
N LEU A 16 10.36 21.27 22.54
CA LEU A 16 11.19 21.96 21.56
C LEU A 16 12.45 22.47 22.26
N SER A 17 13.44 21.59 22.40
CA SER A 17 14.79 21.99 22.77
C SER A 17 15.79 20.97 22.23
N LEU A 18 16.27 21.16 21.00
CA LEU A 18 17.71 21.25 20.77
C LEU A 18 18.05 21.83 19.39
N VAL A 19 18.82 22.91 19.45
CA VAL A 19 19.49 23.58 18.34
C VAL A 19 20.57 22.66 17.78
N GLY A 20 20.52 22.39 16.47
CA GLY A 20 21.60 21.81 15.69
C GLY A 20 21.54 22.40 14.29
N CYS A 21 22.60 23.07 13.86
CA CYS A 21 22.70 23.82 12.60
C CYS A 21 22.13 23.03 11.41
N ILE A 22 21.06 23.55 10.83
CA ILE A 22 20.63 23.22 9.47
C ILE A 22 21.41 24.16 8.55
N GLY A 23 22.08 23.54 7.57
CA GLY A 23 22.72 24.09 6.35
C GLY A 23 22.92 25.60 6.21
N ASP A 24 24.17 25.95 5.89
CA ASP A 24 24.66 27.25 5.45
C ASP A 24 23.87 27.76 4.23
N ASP A 25 22.78 28.46 4.51
CA ASP A 25 22.12 29.44 3.64
C ASP A 25 21.55 30.51 4.57
N THR A 26 21.63 31.76 4.15
CA THR A 26 21.49 33.00 4.96
C THR A 26 20.12 33.26 5.63
N ASP A 27 19.28 32.24 5.88
CA ASP A 27 18.01 32.37 6.61
C ASP A 27 18.17 31.99 8.09
N VAL A 28 18.85 32.88 8.83
CA VAL A 28 18.88 32.88 10.28
C VAL A 28 17.48 33.25 10.80
N ASN A 29 16.61 32.25 11.04
CA ASN A 29 15.51 32.21 12.07
C ASN A 29 14.33 31.25 11.78
N ASN A 30 14.29 30.45 10.71
CA ASN A 30 13.10 29.63 10.43
C ASN A 30 13.12 28.28 11.19
N VAL A 31 12.43 28.23 12.34
CA VAL A 31 11.82 26.97 12.79
C VAL A 31 10.80 26.57 11.72
N PRO A 32 10.84 25.34 11.16
CA PRO A 32 9.87 24.93 10.14
C PRO A 32 8.43 25.10 10.65
N ASN A 33 7.59 25.79 9.87
CA ASN A 33 6.18 25.99 10.23
C ASN A 33 5.38 24.67 10.19
N ALA A 34 5.85 23.71 9.40
CA ALA A 34 5.31 22.36 9.35
C ALA A 34 6.40 21.34 8.99
N ILE A 35 6.22 20.10 9.44
CA ILE A 35 7.16 19.00 9.20
C ILE A 35 6.40 17.82 8.59
N VAL A 36 6.92 17.23 7.53
CA VAL A 36 6.34 16.00 6.95
C VAL A 36 6.45 14.86 7.97
N GLY A 37 5.33 14.17 8.21
CA GLY A 37 5.27 13.02 9.09
C GLY A 37 5.97 11.80 8.47
N PHE A 38 7.21 11.59 8.87
CA PHE A 38 7.99 10.41 8.50
C PHE A 38 8.96 10.06 9.62
N ASP A 39 8.53 9.14 10.47
CA ASP A 39 9.23 8.60 11.63
C ASP A 39 8.97 7.07 11.68
N PRO A 40 9.57 6.30 10.76
CA PRO A 40 9.43 4.85 10.72
C PRO A 40 10.02 4.12 11.93
N VAL A 41 11.01 4.69 12.65
CA VAL A 41 11.65 4.05 13.81
C VAL A 41 11.58 4.97 15.03
N PRO A 42 10.37 5.21 15.57
CA PRO A 42 10.20 6.21 16.62
C PRO A 42 10.97 5.84 17.90
N LEU A 43 11.52 6.86 18.56
CA LEU A 43 12.13 6.70 19.88
C LEU A 43 11.12 6.19 20.92
N ALA A 44 9.89 6.70 20.83
CA ALA A 44 8.73 6.29 21.61
C ALA A 44 7.43 6.47 20.79
N GLY A 45 6.42 5.64 21.05
CA GLY A 45 5.12 5.73 20.37
C GLY A 45 5.02 4.83 19.14
N THR A 46 4.08 5.16 18.25
CA THR A 46 3.80 4.39 17.03
C THR A 46 4.48 5.02 15.82
N PRO A 47 5.02 4.22 14.88
CA PRO A 47 5.61 4.75 13.66
C PRO A 47 4.65 5.66 12.89
N ILE A 48 5.16 6.77 12.36
CA ILE A 48 4.43 7.68 11.49
C ILE A 48 5.02 7.53 10.10
N VAL A 49 4.28 6.90 9.20
CA VAL A 49 4.71 6.69 7.81
C VAL A 49 3.55 6.98 6.86
N PRO A 50 3.83 7.35 5.61
CA PRO A 50 2.80 7.37 4.59
C PRO A 50 2.16 5.99 4.45
N PHE A 51 0.92 5.96 3.98
CA PHE A 51 0.26 4.72 3.61
C PHE A 51 -0.40 4.89 2.25
N PRO A 52 -0.24 3.95 1.32
CA PRO A 52 0.59 2.74 1.40
C PRO A 52 2.10 3.04 1.41
N PHE A 53 2.91 2.05 1.79
CA PHE A 53 4.37 2.15 1.79
C PHE A 53 5.02 0.77 1.69
N ASP A 54 5.98 0.59 0.78
CA ASP A 54 6.60 -0.72 0.54
C ASP A 54 7.45 -1.26 1.70
N ALA A 55 7.76 -0.47 2.73
CA ALA A 55 8.37 -1.01 3.95
C ALA A 55 7.48 -2.05 4.65
N PHE A 56 6.17 -2.05 4.41
CA PHE A 56 5.27 -3.07 4.92
C PHE A 56 5.44 -4.44 4.25
N PHE A 57 6.33 -4.60 3.27
CA PHE A 57 6.79 -5.92 2.81
C PHE A 57 8.00 -6.44 3.59
N SER A 58 8.60 -5.62 4.46
CA SER A 58 9.81 -6.00 5.20
C SER A 58 9.55 -7.19 6.13
N GLY A 59 10.46 -8.17 6.13
CA GLY A 59 10.35 -9.38 6.95
C GLY A 59 9.21 -10.33 6.57
N ALA A 60 8.53 -10.09 5.45
CA ALA A 60 7.47 -10.97 4.97
C ALA A 60 8.06 -12.33 4.54
N LYS A 61 7.58 -13.42 5.16
CA LYS A 61 7.96 -14.80 4.80
C LYS A 61 7.19 -15.33 3.60
N THR A 62 6.07 -14.66 3.33
CA THR A 62 5.26 -14.81 2.14
C THR A 62 5.36 -13.52 1.33
N PRO A 63 5.16 -13.58 0.02
CA PRO A 63 5.11 -12.39 -0.84
C PRO A 63 3.94 -11.43 -0.64
N THR A 64 3.31 -11.47 0.53
CA THR A 64 2.18 -10.63 0.91
C THR A 64 2.63 -9.48 1.82
N LEU A 65 1.72 -8.55 2.07
CA LEU A 65 1.93 -7.50 3.06
C LEU A 65 2.19 -8.07 4.45
N ASN A 66 3.04 -7.39 5.22
CA ASN A 66 3.42 -7.69 6.60
C ASN A 66 3.23 -6.45 7.50
N ILE A 67 2.02 -5.91 7.51
CA ILE A 67 1.63 -4.77 8.34
C ILE A 67 1.57 -5.23 9.82
N PRO A 68 2.21 -4.50 10.76
CA PRO A 68 2.13 -4.82 12.18
C PRO A 68 0.68 -4.92 12.69
N ASN A 69 0.35 -6.04 13.36
CA ASN A 69 -1.01 -6.32 13.84
C ASN A 69 -1.04 -6.81 15.29
N SER A 70 -0.36 -6.10 16.21
CA SER A 70 -0.24 -6.50 17.62
C SER A 70 -1.59 -6.60 18.35
N SER A 71 -2.62 -5.90 17.86
CA SER A 71 -3.97 -5.90 18.42
C SER A 71 -4.92 -6.91 17.76
N ASN A 72 -4.42 -7.81 16.90
CA ASN A 72 -5.19 -8.83 16.19
C ASN A 72 -6.43 -8.28 15.47
N VAL A 73 -6.27 -7.13 14.82
CA VAL A 73 -7.31 -6.45 14.08
C VAL A 73 -7.65 -7.26 12.82
N PRO A 74 -8.91 -7.71 12.62
CA PRO A 74 -9.26 -8.63 11.53
C PRO A 74 -8.96 -8.08 10.14
N PHE A 75 -9.23 -6.79 9.89
CA PHE A 75 -8.98 -6.20 8.57
C PHE A 75 -7.48 -6.07 8.26
N VAL A 76 -6.62 -5.91 9.27
CA VAL A 76 -5.16 -5.91 9.07
C VAL A 76 -4.68 -7.32 8.73
N ALA A 77 -5.24 -8.34 9.39
CA ALA A 77 -4.95 -9.73 9.04
C ALA A 77 -5.37 -10.06 7.59
N GLN A 78 -6.50 -9.54 7.12
CA GLN A 78 -6.95 -9.68 5.73
C GLN A 78 -6.08 -8.87 4.75
N ALA A 79 -5.66 -7.66 5.13
CA ALA A 79 -4.73 -6.88 4.32
C ALA A 79 -3.38 -7.59 4.15
N ASN A 80 -2.88 -8.27 5.19
CA ASN A 80 -1.66 -9.08 5.14
C ASN A 80 -1.77 -10.36 4.28
N MET A 81 -2.95 -10.66 3.73
CA MET A 81 -3.14 -11.71 2.71
C MET A 81 -2.98 -11.16 1.28
N GLN A 82 -2.90 -9.84 1.10
CA GLN A 82 -2.76 -9.22 -0.21
C GLN A 82 -1.31 -9.19 -0.65
N ASP A 83 -1.08 -9.36 -1.95
CA ASP A 83 0.25 -9.24 -2.56
C ASP A 83 0.68 -7.78 -2.78
N GLY A 84 -0.24 -6.82 -2.72
CA GLY A 84 0.12 -5.40 -2.76
C GLY A 84 -1.02 -4.48 -2.38
N PHE A 85 -0.83 -3.20 -2.64
CA PHE A 85 -1.80 -2.17 -2.29
C PHE A 85 -2.84 -1.98 -3.40
N SER A 86 -4.01 -1.45 -3.03
CA SER A 86 -5.11 -1.23 -3.97
C SER A 86 -4.71 -0.32 -5.14
N THR A 87 -5.25 -0.61 -6.33
CA THR A 87 -5.11 0.23 -7.51
C THR A 87 -6.03 1.46 -7.52
N THR A 88 -6.98 1.56 -6.57
CA THR A 88 -7.98 2.63 -6.54
C THR A 88 -8.14 3.31 -5.17
N ALA A 89 -7.58 2.76 -4.10
CA ALA A 89 -7.70 3.36 -2.78
C ALA A 89 -6.87 4.64 -2.66
N SER A 90 -7.39 5.60 -1.89
CA SER A 90 -6.66 6.82 -1.55
C SER A 90 -5.42 6.50 -0.73
N TRP A 91 -4.35 7.25 -0.99
CA TRP A 91 -3.11 7.22 -0.21
C TRP A 91 -3.11 8.39 0.76
N PHE A 92 -2.34 8.31 1.83
CA PHE A 92 -2.17 9.43 2.73
C PHE A 92 -0.74 9.68 3.18
N ILE A 93 -0.46 10.96 3.44
CA ILE A 93 0.76 11.46 4.05
C ILE A 93 0.34 12.42 5.17
N ASP A 94 0.83 12.19 6.38
CA ASP A 94 0.65 13.14 7.48
C ASP A 94 1.68 14.26 7.40
N VAL A 95 1.27 15.48 7.73
CA VAL A 95 2.13 16.66 7.88
C VAL A 95 1.76 17.35 9.17
N PHE A 96 2.72 17.49 10.08
CA PHE A 96 2.55 18.16 11.37
C PHE A 96 2.55 19.67 11.15
N GLY A 97 1.36 20.21 10.92
CA GLY A 97 1.06 21.60 10.60
C GLY A 97 -0.18 21.70 9.71
N PHE A 98 -0.66 22.93 9.48
CA PHE A 98 -1.83 23.19 8.63
C PHE A 98 -1.39 23.71 7.26
N LEU A 99 -1.66 22.94 6.20
CA LEU A 99 -1.24 23.27 4.85
C LEU A 99 -2.28 24.10 4.11
N ASP A 100 -1.80 25.02 3.27
CA ASP A 100 -2.59 25.56 2.18
C ASP A 100 -2.69 24.51 1.07
N MET A 101 -3.82 23.80 1.04
CA MET A 101 -4.08 22.73 0.09
C MET A 101 -4.05 23.17 -1.37
N SER A 102 -4.21 24.46 -1.67
CA SER A 102 -4.09 24.97 -3.04
C SER A 102 -2.66 24.85 -3.59
N THR A 103 -1.65 24.79 -2.71
CA THR A 103 -0.24 24.64 -3.08
C THR A 103 0.21 23.17 -3.17
N VAL A 104 -0.54 22.24 -2.58
CA VAL A 104 -0.08 20.84 -2.41
C VAL A 104 -0.01 20.10 -3.73
N GLY A 105 -1.02 20.24 -4.60
CA GLY A 105 -1.15 19.43 -5.81
C GLY A 105 0.05 19.52 -6.77
N SER A 106 0.65 20.72 -6.92
CA SER A 106 1.84 20.92 -7.77
C SER A 106 3.13 20.33 -7.19
N HIS A 107 3.14 20.01 -5.89
CA HIS A 107 4.29 19.51 -5.15
C HIS A 107 4.17 18.05 -4.72
N VAL A 108 3.09 17.37 -5.13
CA VAL A 108 3.01 15.91 -5.13
C VAL A 108 3.53 15.41 -6.47
N VAL A 109 4.60 14.62 -6.43
CA VAL A 109 5.21 14.02 -7.61
C VAL A 109 5.09 12.51 -7.55
N ILE A 110 4.52 11.92 -8.60
CA ILE A 110 4.33 10.47 -8.69
C ILE A 110 4.83 10.00 -10.05
N TYR A 111 5.67 8.97 -10.06
CA TYR A 111 6.15 8.32 -11.26
C TYR A 111 5.86 6.83 -11.19
N ASP A 112 5.49 6.21 -12.30
CA ASP A 112 5.44 4.75 -12.38
C ASP A 112 6.85 4.14 -12.56
N ASN A 113 6.93 2.81 -12.51
CA ASN A 113 8.17 2.06 -12.67
C ASN A 113 8.84 2.21 -14.06
N THR A 114 8.18 2.83 -15.03
CA THR A 114 8.76 3.18 -16.34
C THR A 114 9.33 4.59 -16.39
N GLY A 115 9.20 5.35 -15.30
CA GLY A 115 9.58 6.77 -15.24
C GLY A 115 8.52 7.69 -15.84
N THR A 116 7.30 7.22 -16.08
CA THR A 116 6.21 8.07 -16.56
C THR A 116 5.60 8.85 -15.38
N ARG A 117 5.60 10.17 -15.47
CA ARG A 117 5.00 11.05 -14.45
C ARG A 117 3.48 11.01 -14.53
N LEU A 118 2.82 10.82 -13.39
CA LEU A 118 1.37 11.00 -13.27
C LEU A 118 1.05 12.50 -13.17
N GLN A 119 -0.02 12.90 -13.84
CA GLN A 119 -0.46 14.28 -13.94
C GLN A 119 -1.53 14.62 -12.90
N TYR A 120 -1.27 15.62 -12.06
CA TYR A 120 -2.24 16.19 -11.13
C TYR A 120 -3.47 16.74 -11.87
N GLY A 121 -4.67 16.45 -11.36
CA GLY A 121 -5.96 16.81 -11.95
C GLY A 121 -6.42 15.90 -13.10
N VAL A 122 -5.57 14.99 -13.58
CA VAL A 122 -5.91 14.02 -14.64
C VAL A 122 -5.82 12.58 -14.11
N ASP A 123 -4.70 12.25 -13.49
CA ASP A 123 -4.41 10.90 -12.98
C ASP A 123 -4.72 10.77 -11.50
N PHE A 124 -4.55 11.86 -10.74
CA PHE A 124 -4.86 11.93 -9.32
C PHE A 124 -5.27 13.34 -8.90
N THR A 125 -5.97 13.45 -7.79
CA THR A 125 -6.23 14.71 -7.08
C THR A 125 -5.70 14.64 -5.64
N VAL A 126 -5.68 15.78 -4.95
CA VAL A 126 -5.30 15.87 -3.54
C VAL A 126 -6.38 16.56 -2.72
N GLN A 127 -6.60 16.08 -1.50
CA GLN A 127 -7.48 16.73 -0.53
C GLN A 127 -6.99 16.54 0.90
N SER A 128 -7.53 17.30 1.85
CA SER A 128 -7.25 17.09 3.28
C SER A 128 -8.26 16.11 3.87
N SER A 129 -7.82 15.15 4.66
CA SER A 129 -8.72 14.25 5.39
C SER A 129 -9.45 14.96 6.51
N THR A 130 -10.77 14.82 6.56
CA THR A 130 -11.65 15.31 7.64
C THR A 130 -12.14 14.19 8.56
N VAL A 131 -11.53 13.00 8.46
CA VAL A 131 -11.90 11.84 9.29
C VAL A 131 -11.56 12.12 10.75
N LYS A 132 -12.39 11.61 11.68
CA LYS A 132 -12.13 11.71 13.12
C LYS A 132 -11.16 10.64 13.56
N ASP A 133 -10.19 11.01 14.39
CA ASP A 133 -9.34 10.05 15.07
C ASP A 133 -10.17 9.12 15.97
N LYS A 134 -9.58 8.00 16.37
CA LYS A 134 -10.23 7.08 17.32
C LYS A 134 -10.48 7.82 18.63
N ALA A 135 -11.69 7.71 19.18
CA ALA A 135 -11.96 8.19 20.52
C ALA A 135 -11.14 7.43 21.56
N ASP A 136 -10.58 8.15 22.55
CA ASP A 136 -9.80 7.56 23.64
C ASP A 136 -10.64 6.65 24.54
N THR A 137 -11.96 6.90 24.58
CA THR A 137 -12.96 6.09 25.30
C THR A 137 -14.24 5.98 24.48
N ALA A 138 -15.10 5.01 24.81
CA ALA A 138 -16.41 4.87 24.17
C ALA A 138 -17.31 6.11 24.33
N ASP A 139 -17.02 6.96 25.33
CA ASP A 139 -17.82 8.13 25.70
C ASP A 139 -17.24 9.46 25.19
N THR A 140 -16.11 9.43 24.47
CA THR A 140 -15.52 10.63 23.86
C THR A 140 -15.76 10.65 22.35
N VAL A 141 -15.94 11.84 21.78
CA VAL A 141 -15.98 12.02 20.33
C VAL A 141 -14.56 12.28 19.86
N GLY A 142 -14.06 11.45 18.95
CA GLY A 142 -12.77 11.67 18.31
C GLY A 142 -12.69 13.04 17.64
N VAL A 143 -11.53 13.69 17.72
CA VAL A 143 -11.29 14.99 17.08
C VAL A 143 -11.00 14.75 15.60
N ALA A 144 -11.54 15.61 14.73
CA ALA A 144 -11.27 15.54 13.30
C ALA A 144 -9.78 15.79 13.03
N ILE A 145 -9.16 14.98 12.17
CA ILE A 145 -7.72 15.02 11.90
C ILE A 145 -7.31 16.40 11.39
N ASP A 146 -8.13 17.02 10.54
CA ASP A 146 -7.96 18.38 9.99
C ASP A 146 -7.97 19.49 11.05
N LYS A 147 -8.29 19.18 12.31
CA LYS A 147 -8.17 20.12 13.45
C LYS A 147 -6.88 19.95 14.25
N GLN A 148 -6.11 18.91 13.96
CA GLN A 148 -4.89 18.58 14.69
C GLN A 148 -3.64 18.71 13.80
N ARG A 149 -3.77 18.32 12.52
CA ARG A 149 -2.69 18.30 11.53
C ARG A 149 -3.28 18.22 10.12
N THR A 150 -2.43 18.33 9.10
CA THR A 150 -2.87 18.03 7.73
C THR A 150 -2.58 16.57 7.43
N ARG A 151 -3.59 15.83 6.99
CA ARG A 151 -3.40 14.55 6.31
C ARG A 151 -3.75 14.73 4.85
N ILE A 152 -2.73 14.79 4.01
CA ILE A 152 -2.89 14.84 2.56
C ILE A 152 -3.43 13.50 2.12
N LEU A 153 -4.57 13.48 1.47
CA LEU A 153 -5.09 12.34 0.72
C LEU A 153 -4.71 12.53 -0.75
N ILE A 154 -4.07 11.51 -1.33
CA ILE A 154 -3.82 11.43 -2.77
C ILE A 154 -4.81 10.43 -3.34
N GLU A 155 -5.64 10.88 -4.28
CA GLU A 155 -6.77 10.08 -4.77
C GLU A 155 -6.59 9.79 -6.25
N PRO A 156 -6.36 8.52 -6.63
CA PRO A 156 -6.35 8.13 -8.03
C PRO A 156 -7.69 8.47 -8.70
N LEU A 157 -7.66 9.21 -9.81
CA LEU A 157 -8.84 9.52 -10.63
C LEU A 157 -9.15 8.42 -11.65
N LYS A 158 -8.21 7.50 -11.82
CA LYS A 158 -8.33 6.27 -12.60
C LYS A 158 -7.58 5.14 -11.90
N PRO A 159 -7.98 3.87 -12.10
CA PRO A 159 -7.22 2.75 -11.56
C PRO A 159 -5.76 2.80 -11.99
N LEU A 160 -4.87 2.66 -11.01
CA LEU A 160 -3.44 2.52 -11.23
C LEU A 160 -3.14 1.19 -11.94
N LYS A 161 -2.04 1.15 -12.70
CA LYS A 161 -1.54 -0.10 -13.29
C LYS A 161 -1.36 -1.16 -12.19
N PRO A 162 -1.89 -2.39 -12.38
CA PRO A 162 -1.67 -3.47 -11.44
C PRO A 162 -0.23 -3.97 -11.51
N SER A 163 0.25 -4.58 -10.41
CA SER A 163 1.62 -5.11 -10.33
C SER A 163 2.71 -4.11 -10.73
N ALA A 164 2.52 -2.84 -10.38
CA ALA A 164 3.43 -1.76 -10.69
C ALA A 164 3.90 -1.05 -9.42
N THR A 165 5.17 -0.68 -9.39
CA THR A 165 5.75 0.16 -8.33
C THR A 165 5.70 1.62 -8.77
N TYR A 166 5.24 2.48 -7.88
CA TYR A 166 5.19 3.92 -8.03
C TYR A 166 6.18 4.56 -7.08
N LEU A 167 6.93 5.54 -7.58
CA LEU A 167 7.71 6.48 -6.78
C LEU A 167 6.80 7.62 -6.39
N VAL A 168 6.71 7.92 -5.09
CA VAL A 168 5.89 8.99 -4.55
C VAL A 168 6.78 9.95 -3.76
N GLY A 169 6.63 11.24 -4.01
CA GLY A 169 7.42 12.26 -3.34
C GLY A 169 6.63 13.53 -3.07
N LEU A 170 7.04 14.23 -2.03
CA LEU A 170 6.68 15.62 -1.78
C LEU A 170 7.90 16.49 -2.03
N THR A 171 7.74 17.57 -2.79
CA THR A 171 8.82 18.53 -3.02
C THR A 171 8.70 19.75 -2.10
N LYS A 172 9.78 20.52 -1.98
CA LYS A 172 9.75 21.86 -1.40
C LYS A 172 8.77 22.75 -2.20
N GLY A 173 8.26 23.78 -1.53
CA GLY A 173 7.33 24.76 -2.12
C GLY A 173 5.91 24.71 -1.56
N ILE A 174 5.51 23.59 -0.94
CA ILE A 174 4.25 23.50 -0.18
C ILE A 174 4.24 24.56 0.91
N LYS A 175 3.10 25.26 1.03
CA LYS A 175 2.90 26.33 2.01
C LYS A 175 1.98 25.90 3.14
N THR A 176 2.23 26.44 4.33
CA THR A 176 1.25 26.44 5.41
C THR A 176 0.21 27.53 5.18
N VAL A 177 -0.93 27.45 5.88
CA VAL A 177 -1.98 28.49 5.84
C VAL A 177 -1.48 29.89 6.24
N ASP A 178 -0.40 29.95 7.03
CA ASP A 178 0.25 31.19 7.46
C ASP A 178 1.38 31.63 6.50
N GLY A 179 1.53 30.98 5.35
CA GLY A 179 2.54 31.28 4.33
C GLY A 179 3.93 30.67 4.59
N GLY A 180 4.08 29.91 5.67
CA GLY A 180 5.31 29.21 6.05
C GLY A 180 5.66 28.03 5.14
N GLY A 181 6.86 27.50 5.28
CA GLY A 181 7.32 26.34 4.51
C GLY A 181 7.09 25.00 5.23
N VAL A 182 7.12 23.91 4.45
CA VAL A 182 7.13 22.54 4.96
C VAL A 182 8.55 21.96 4.85
N ALA A 183 9.06 21.38 5.93
CA ALA A 183 10.36 20.71 5.97
C ALA A 183 10.24 19.18 6.04
N ALA A 184 11.31 18.50 5.65
CA ALA A 184 11.50 17.08 5.88
C ALA A 184 11.60 16.76 7.38
N SER A 185 11.24 15.53 7.76
CA SER A 185 11.56 15.01 9.09
C SER A 185 13.06 14.71 9.24
N ALA A 186 13.53 14.65 10.49
CA ALA A 186 14.90 14.27 10.80
C ALA A 186 15.24 12.87 10.26
N GLU A 187 14.33 11.90 10.44
CA GLU A 187 14.54 10.54 9.91
C GLU A 187 14.57 10.52 8.38
N PHE A 188 13.73 11.29 7.67
CA PHE A 188 13.83 11.35 6.21
C PHE A 188 15.17 11.91 5.76
N MET A 189 15.69 12.95 6.43
CA MET A 189 17.02 13.51 6.13
C MET A 189 18.15 12.49 6.37
N ILE A 190 18.05 11.68 7.42
CA ILE A 190 18.99 10.58 7.68
C ILE A 190 18.89 9.50 6.59
N LEU A 191 17.68 9.10 6.24
CA LEU A 191 17.39 7.97 5.34
C LEU A 191 17.55 8.31 3.85
N SER A 192 17.50 9.59 3.49
CA SER A 192 17.77 10.09 2.14
C SER A 192 19.25 10.30 1.83
N SER A 193 20.12 10.15 2.83
CA SER A 193 21.56 10.33 2.69
C SER A 193 22.25 9.10 2.08
N ALA A 194 23.27 9.38 1.25
CA ALA A 194 24.18 8.37 0.73
C ALA A 194 25.03 7.71 1.84
N THR A 195 25.28 8.46 2.93
CA THR A 195 26.10 8.03 4.06
C THR A 195 25.34 7.02 4.91
N GLU A 196 25.98 5.89 5.23
CA GLU A 196 25.45 4.90 6.17
C GLU A 196 25.09 5.52 7.52
N VAL A 197 24.00 5.08 8.14
CA VAL A 197 23.49 5.62 9.42
C VAL A 197 24.56 5.59 10.52
N SER A 198 25.40 4.56 10.54
CA SER A 198 26.51 4.42 11.51
C SER A 198 27.61 5.47 11.36
N LYS A 199 27.73 6.09 10.18
CA LYS A 199 28.74 7.10 9.83
C LYS A 199 28.20 8.53 9.88
N GLN A 200 26.89 8.70 10.09
CA GLN A 200 26.27 10.02 10.20
C GLN A 200 26.44 10.61 11.59
N THR A 201 26.57 11.94 11.65
CA THR A 201 26.78 12.71 12.89
C THR A 201 25.55 13.52 13.30
N ALA A 202 24.38 13.23 12.72
CA ALA A 202 23.13 13.91 13.07
C ALA A 202 22.83 13.76 14.57
N ALA A 203 22.58 14.88 15.27
CA ALA A 203 22.32 14.88 16.72
C ALA A 203 21.15 13.95 17.10
N TYR A 204 20.14 13.87 16.25
CA TYR A 204 18.99 12.98 16.42
C TYR A 204 19.37 11.51 16.59
N LEU A 205 20.46 11.04 15.95
CA LEU A 205 20.95 9.67 16.08
C LEU A 205 21.63 9.38 17.42
N ALA A 206 21.93 10.39 18.24
CA ALA A 206 22.51 10.17 19.57
C ALA A 206 21.53 9.45 20.51
N GLU A 207 20.22 9.60 20.27
CA GLU A 207 19.15 9.01 21.08
C GLU A 207 18.83 7.55 20.68
N PHE A 208 19.38 7.09 19.55
CA PHE A 208 19.12 5.76 19.00
C PHE A 208 20.14 4.72 19.47
N ASP A 209 19.64 3.59 19.97
CA ASP A 209 20.45 2.41 20.24
C ASP A 209 20.93 1.72 18.93
N ALA A 210 21.79 0.71 19.08
CA ALA A 210 22.36 -0.01 17.93
C ALA A 210 21.29 -0.75 17.10
N THR A 211 20.23 -1.25 17.74
CA THR A 211 19.15 -1.98 17.07
C THR A 211 18.34 -1.05 16.17
N LYS A 212 17.91 0.10 16.70
CA LYS A 212 17.17 1.10 15.92
C LYS A 212 18.03 1.69 14.81
N LYS A 213 19.33 1.91 15.04
CA LYS A 213 20.28 2.32 13.98
C LYS A 213 20.39 1.30 12.86
N ALA A 214 20.40 0.00 13.19
CA ALA A 214 20.39 -1.06 12.19
C ALA A 214 19.07 -1.09 11.39
N GLN A 215 17.92 -0.86 12.05
CA GLN A 215 16.62 -0.74 11.37
C GLN A 215 16.59 0.45 10.39
N LEU A 216 17.06 1.61 10.83
CA LEU A 216 17.21 2.79 9.98
C LEU A 216 18.15 2.49 8.80
N GLU A 217 19.28 1.83 9.01
CA GLU A 217 20.21 1.47 7.92
C GLU A 217 19.56 0.53 6.89
N GLY A 218 18.74 -0.43 7.33
CA GLY A 218 17.95 -1.28 6.45
C GLY A 218 16.98 -0.47 5.59
N LEU A 219 16.21 0.45 6.20
CA LEU A 219 15.28 1.33 5.48
C LEU A 219 16.00 2.26 4.50
N ARG A 220 17.13 2.83 4.92
CA ARG A 220 17.97 3.72 4.10
C ARG A 220 18.43 3.00 2.85
N SER A 221 19.17 1.90 3.04
CA SER A 221 19.87 1.21 1.96
C SER A 221 18.94 0.49 0.98
N GLN A 222 17.79 0.00 1.45
CA GLN A 222 16.91 -0.85 0.63
C GLN A 222 15.72 -0.12 0.02
N LEU A 223 15.26 0.99 0.62
CA LEU A 223 14.01 1.66 0.21
C LEU A 223 14.20 3.15 -0.06
N ILE A 224 14.57 3.92 0.97
CA ILE A 224 14.48 5.39 0.89
C ILE A 224 15.58 5.99 0.03
N TYR A 225 16.85 5.67 0.28
CA TYR A 225 17.94 6.21 -0.53
C TYR A 225 17.83 5.77 -2.01
N PRO A 226 17.53 4.51 -2.34
CA PRO A 226 17.23 4.12 -3.72
C PRO A 226 16.08 4.92 -4.36
N ALA A 227 14.99 5.19 -3.64
CA ALA A 227 13.88 6.00 -4.16
C ALA A 227 14.33 7.44 -4.45
N VAL A 228 15.11 8.05 -3.54
CA VAL A 228 15.70 9.38 -3.75
C VAL A 228 16.61 9.40 -4.97
N GLN A 229 17.47 8.38 -5.14
CA GLN A 229 18.32 8.27 -6.32
C GLN A 229 17.51 8.14 -7.62
N GLN A 230 16.37 7.45 -7.60
CA GLN A 230 15.48 7.35 -8.76
C GLN A 230 14.85 8.71 -9.08
N PHE A 231 14.38 9.48 -8.09
CA PHE A 231 13.91 10.85 -8.31
C PHE A 231 14.98 11.77 -8.88
N THR A 232 16.22 11.70 -8.37
CA THR A 232 17.35 12.47 -8.93
C THR A 232 17.57 12.17 -10.40
N LYS A 233 17.47 10.89 -10.82
CA LYS A 233 17.57 10.49 -12.24
C LYS A 233 16.41 11.03 -13.09
N LEU A 234 15.25 11.25 -12.47
CA LEU A 234 14.06 11.86 -13.10
C LEU A 234 14.07 13.39 -13.03
N GLY A 235 15.14 14.00 -12.52
CA GLY A 235 15.30 15.46 -12.44
C GLY A 235 14.57 16.12 -11.27
N VAL A 236 14.15 15.36 -10.25
CA VAL A 236 13.52 15.89 -9.04
C VAL A 236 14.51 15.77 -7.87
N THR A 237 14.93 16.91 -7.31
CA THR A 237 16.01 16.95 -6.30
C THR A 237 15.62 17.65 -5.00
N ASP A 238 14.51 18.37 -4.98
CA ASP A 238 14.04 19.20 -3.86
C ASP A 238 13.03 18.45 -2.98
N LEU A 239 13.27 17.16 -2.72
CA LEU A 239 12.35 16.29 -1.98
C LEU A 239 12.36 16.60 -0.47
N VAL A 240 11.17 16.65 0.12
CA VAL A 240 10.95 16.64 1.58
C VAL A 240 10.38 15.30 2.07
N LEU A 241 9.98 14.43 1.14
CA LEU A 241 9.64 13.03 1.36
C LEU A 241 9.81 12.27 0.03
N ALA A 242 10.24 11.01 0.11
CA ALA A 242 10.28 10.08 -1.01
C ALA A 242 10.08 8.65 -0.50
N TYR A 243 9.19 7.90 -1.14
CA TYR A 243 8.91 6.50 -0.82
C TYR A 243 8.35 5.78 -2.04
N THR A 244 8.16 4.46 -1.93
CA THR A 244 7.59 3.64 -3.01
C THR A 244 6.31 2.94 -2.57
N VAL A 245 5.44 2.71 -3.54
CA VAL A 245 4.16 2.02 -3.40
C VAL A 245 4.00 0.99 -4.50
N THR A 246 3.68 -0.24 -4.13
CA THR A 246 3.42 -1.31 -5.10
C THR A 246 1.98 -1.76 -5.10
N THR A 247 1.37 -1.75 -6.29
CA THR A 247 -0.01 -2.21 -6.48
C THR A 247 -0.13 -3.72 -6.57
N GLN A 248 -1.24 -4.25 -6.05
CA GLN A 248 -1.61 -5.67 -6.08
C GLN A 248 -1.70 -6.23 -7.51
N SER A 249 -1.57 -7.55 -7.64
CA SER A 249 -1.93 -8.22 -8.88
C SER A 249 -3.45 -8.48 -8.93
N ILE A 250 -4.08 -8.16 -10.05
CA ILE A 250 -5.53 -8.36 -10.24
C ILE A 250 -5.89 -9.07 -11.54
N ASN A 251 -5.03 -9.03 -12.57
CA ASN A 251 -5.42 -9.47 -13.91
C ASN A 251 -4.71 -10.74 -14.40
N LYS A 252 -3.54 -11.10 -13.86
CA LYS A 252 -2.69 -12.19 -14.42
C LYS A 252 -3.45 -13.50 -14.66
N THR A 253 -4.26 -13.96 -13.70
CA THR A 253 -5.04 -15.20 -13.85
C THR A 253 -6.13 -15.07 -14.91
N LEU A 254 -6.82 -13.93 -14.97
CA LEU A 254 -7.90 -13.69 -15.93
C LEU A 254 -7.36 -13.50 -17.35
N ASP A 255 -6.22 -12.83 -17.50
CA ASP A 255 -5.53 -12.65 -18.78
C ASP A 255 -5.09 -14.01 -19.34
N MET A 256 -4.57 -14.90 -18.49
CA MET A 256 -4.24 -16.27 -18.87
C MET A 256 -5.49 -17.07 -19.29
N VAL A 257 -6.58 -17.00 -18.53
CA VAL A 257 -7.85 -17.67 -18.90
C VAL A 257 -8.33 -17.17 -20.27
N ALA A 258 -8.31 -15.86 -20.50
CA ALA A 258 -8.73 -15.28 -21.77
C ALA A 258 -7.85 -15.76 -22.94
N ALA A 259 -6.53 -15.86 -22.74
CA ALA A 259 -5.58 -16.33 -23.75
C ALA A 259 -5.70 -17.83 -24.07
N GLU A 260 -6.05 -18.66 -23.08
CA GLU A 260 -6.10 -20.11 -23.22
C GLU A 260 -7.51 -20.68 -23.50
N THR A 261 -8.54 -19.83 -23.42
CA THR A 261 -9.91 -20.24 -23.72
C THR A 261 -10.05 -20.63 -25.19
N VAL A 262 -10.22 -21.92 -25.44
CA VAL A 262 -10.46 -22.50 -26.77
C VAL A 262 -11.91 -22.95 -26.91
N ALA A 263 -12.49 -22.72 -28.09
CA ALA A 263 -13.85 -23.17 -28.41
C ALA A 263 -13.98 -24.68 -28.17
N GLN A 264 -14.99 -25.06 -27.40
CA GLN A 264 -15.27 -26.46 -27.09
C GLN A 264 -16.41 -26.97 -27.98
N PRO A 265 -16.37 -28.24 -28.39
CA PRO A 265 -17.43 -28.82 -29.21
C PRO A 265 -18.74 -28.87 -28.42
N LEU A 266 -19.81 -28.38 -29.05
CA LEU A 266 -21.18 -28.60 -28.65
C LEU A 266 -21.73 -29.76 -29.50
N VAL A 267 -21.98 -30.89 -28.86
CA VAL A 267 -22.57 -32.05 -29.54
C VAL A 267 -24.06 -32.05 -29.23
N ILE A 268 -24.89 -31.94 -30.26
CA ILE A 268 -26.35 -31.93 -30.13
C ILE A 268 -26.90 -33.09 -30.94
N ALA A 269 -27.83 -33.85 -30.36
CA ALA A 269 -28.58 -34.89 -31.04
C ALA A 269 -30.09 -34.61 -30.92
N PRO A 270 -30.86 -34.82 -32.00
CA PRO A 270 -32.31 -34.77 -31.93
C PRO A 270 -32.80 -35.94 -31.06
N THR A 271 -33.74 -35.67 -30.15
CA THR A 271 -34.33 -36.75 -29.34
C THR A 271 -35.48 -37.47 -30.06
N GLY A 272 -35.95 -36.92 -31.19
CA GLY A 272 -37.15 -37.38 -31.89
C GLY A 272 -38.45 -37.12 -31.12
N LYS A 273 -38.42 -36.31 -30.05
CA LYS A 273 -39.55 -35.96 -29.20
C LYS A 273 -39.91 -34.48 -29.33
N THR A 274 -41.17 -34.18 -29.07
CA THR A 274 -41.73 -32.84 -28.91
C THR A 274 -42.08 -32.58 -27.43
N PRO A 275 -42.37 -31.33 -27.01
CA PRO A 275 -42.85 -31.04 -25.66
C PRO A 275 -44.04 -31.89 -25.22
N LYS A 276 -44.93 -32.26 -26.15
CA LYS A 276 -46.09 -33.14 -25.89
C LYS A 276 -45.69 -34.55 -25.46
N ASP A 277 -44.56 -35.06 -25.94
CA ASP A 277 -44.04 -36.40 -25.62
C ASP A 277 -43.35 -36.47 -24.23
N VAL A 278 -43.10 -35.30 -23.61
CA VAL A 278 -42.55 -35.18 -22.24
C VAL A 278 -43.64 -34.78 -21.25
N ASN A 279 -44.59 -33.94 -21.67
CA ASN A 279 -45.76 -33.55 -20.90
C ASN A 279 -47.00 -33.46 -21.83
N PRO A 280 -48.01 -34.32 -21.65
CA PRO A 280 -49.20 -34.37 -22.52
C PRO A 280 -50.00 -33.06 -22.60
N ALA A 281 -49.84 -32.15 -21.62
CA ALA A 281 -50.51 -30.86 -21.59
C ALA A 281 -49.84 -29.79 -22.49
N LEU A 282 -48.63 -30.06 -23.02
CA LEU A 282 -47.89 -29.14 -23.88
C LEU A 282 -48.14 -29.42 -25.38
N PRO A 283 -48.11 -28.39 -26.25
CA PRO A 283 -48.24 -28.57 -27.69
C PRO A 283 -47.00 -29.20 -28.34
N ALA A 284 -47.20 -29.90 -29.46
CA ALA A 284 -46.13 -30.51 -30.26
C ALA A 284 -45.57 -29.52 -31.31
N ASN A 285 -45.16 -28.33 -30.88
CA ASN A 285 -44.76 -27.21 -31.77
C ASN A 285 -43.25 -26.94 -31.79
N ALA A 286 -42.44 -27.81 -31.18
CA ALA A 286 -40.99 -27.70 -31.15
C ALA A 286 -40.36 -29.09 -31.10
N ASP A 287 -39.13 -29.21 -31.58
CA ASP A 287 -38.30 -30.40 -31.43
C ASP A 287 -37.42 -30.28 -30.19
N ILE A 288 -37.33 -31.36 -29.42
CA ILE A 288 -36.44 -31.44 -28.27
C ILE A 288 -35.10 -32.00 -28.75
N TYR A 289 -34.05 -31.24 -28.48
CA TYR A 289 -32.67 -31.65 -28.67
C TYR A 289 -32.02 -31.88 -27.31
N ILE A 290 -31.13 -32.86 -27.24
CA ILE A 290 -30.26 -33.07 -26.09
C ILE A 290 -28.81 -32.97 -26.56
N GLY A 291 -27.96 -32.39 -25.75
CA GLY A 291 -26.57 -32.23 -26.12
C GLY A 291 -25.66 -32.13 -24.92
N THR A 292 -24.36 -32.23 -25.19
CA THR A 292 -23.30 -32.02 -24.22
C THR A 292 -22.44 -30.85 -24.67
N LEU A 293 -22.17 -29.95 -23.73
CA LEU A 293 -21.20 -28.87 -23.89
C LEU A 293 -20.05 -29.15 -22.94
N LYS A 294 -18.83 -29.20 -23.48
CA LYS A 294 -17.64 -29.23 -22.64
C LYS A 294 -17.32 -27.81 -22.20
N VAL A 295 -17.27 -27.58 -20.89
CA VAL A 295 -16.85 -26.29 -20.30
C VAL A 295 -15.54 -26.49 -19.54
N PRO A 296 -14.58 -25.55 -19.63
CA PRO A 296 -13.37 -25.63 -18.84
C PRO A 296 -13.70 -25.48 -17.34
N TYR A 297 -13.02 -26.28 -16.51
CA TYR A 297 -13.18 -26.29 -15.05
C TYR A 297 -11.86 -25.88 -14.42
N TYR A 298 -11.86 -24.75 -13.70
CA TYR A 298 -10.65 -24.08 -13.20
C TYR A 298 -10.41 -24.27 -11.70
N LEU A 299 -11.20 -25.11 -11.02
CA LEU A 299 -10.98 -25.47 -9.62
C LEU A 299 -10.28 -26.82 -9.53
N ALA A 300 -9.66 -27.11 -8.38
CA ALA A 300 -9.16 -28.45 -8.11
C ALA A 300 -10.29 -29.46 -8.16
N GLN A 301 -10.01 -30.66 -8.66
CA GLN A 301 -10.98 -31.73 -8.79
C GLN A 301 -11.00 -32.57 -7.52
N LYS A 302 -12.07 -33.36 -7.32
CA LYS A 302 -12.16 -34.32 -6.21
C LYS A 302 -10.99 -35.32 -6.21
N THR A 303 -10.45 -35.64 -7.38
CA THR A 303 -9.28 -36.52 -7.56
C THR A 303 -8.00 -35.93 -6.98
N ASP A 304 -7.94 -34.62 -6.75
CA ASP A 304 -6.78 -33.92 -6.17
C ASP A 304 -6.81 -33.94 -4.63
N ALA A 305 -7.77 -34.66 -4.03
CA ALA A 305 -7.94 -34.71 -2.58
C ALA A 305 -6.75 -35.43 -1.92
N THR A 306 -6.24 -34.82 -0.85
CA THR A 306 -5.17 -35.38 -0.02
C THR A 306 -5.62 -35.49 1.43
N LEU A 307 -4.87 -36.19 2.28
CA LEU A 307 -5.15 -36.22 3.72
C LEU A 307 -5.14 -34.81 4.35
N ALA A 308 -4.27 -33.93 3.86
CA ALA A 308 -4.17 -32.54 4.32
C ALA A 308 -5.25 -31.62 3.73
N ASN A 309 -5.83 -32.00 2.59
CA ASN A 309 -6.91 -31.27 1.94
C ASN A 309 -7.95 -32.24 1.34
N PRO A 310 -8.94 -32.69 2.14
CA PRO A 310 -9.93 -33.67 1.70
C PRO A 310 -11.03 -33.09 0.79
N THR A 311 -11.17 -31.76 0.75
CA THR A 311 -12.21 -31.05 -0.01
C THR A 311 -11.62 -29.97 -0.94
N PRO A 312 -10.70 -30.34 -1.85
CA PRO A 312 -9.93 -29.39 -2.64
C PRO A 312 -10.82 -28.51 -3.55
N THR A 313 -11.98 -29.01 -3.97
CA THR A 313 -12.97 -28.27 -4.77
C THR A 313 -13.53 -27.04 -4.05
N LEU A 314 -13.48 -26.99 -2.71
CA LEU A 314 -14.10 -25.92 -1.90
C LEU A 314 -13.09 -24.90 -1.35
N ASN A 315 -11.82 -25.25 -1.28
CA ASN A 315 -10.81 -24.47 -0.57
C ASN A 315 -9.55 -24.19 -1.39
N THR A 316 -9.57 -24.52 -2.69
CA THR A 316 -8.51 -24.13 -3.62
C THR A 316 -8.93 -22.95 -4.47
N TYR A 317 -7.94 -22.14 -4.85
CA TYR A 317 -8.13 -20.99 -5.71
C TYR A 317 -8.35 -21.42 -7.17
N TRP A 318 -8.97 -20.54 -7.95
CA TRP A 318 -9.04 -20.67 -9.41
C TRP A 318 -7.63 -20.77 -10.01
N LYS A 319 -7.41 -21.75 -10.88
CA LYS A 319 -6.18 -21.93 -11.64
C LYS A 319 -6.52 -21.79 -13.12
N ALA A 320 -5.93 -20.81 -13.79
CA ALA A 320 -6.08 -20.64 -15.25
C ALA A 320 -5.61 -21.89 -15.99
N ASP A 321 -4.40 -22.35 -15.65
CA ASP A 321 -3.86 -23.65 -16.01
C ASP A 321 -3.00 -24.17 -14.85
N ALA A 322 -3.44 -25.24 -14.20
CA ALA A 322 -2.74 -25.85 -13.07
C ALA A 322 -1.37 -26.45 -13.45
N THR A 323 -1.09 -26.60 -14.74
CA THR A 323 0.14 -27.18 -15.28
C THR A 323 1.17 -26.14 -15.72
N LYS A 324 0.79 -24.85 -15.78
CA LYS A 324 1.68 -23.74 -16.16
C LYS A 324 1.72 -22.63 -15.11
N PRO A 325 2.17 -22.91 -13.88
CA PRO A 325 2.43 -21.85 -12.92
C PRO A 325 3.49 -20.89 -13.48
N ALA A 326 3.32 -19.59 -13.25
CA ALA A 326 4.27 -18.56 -13.66
C ALA A 326 5.52 -18.58 -12.75
N LEU A 327 6.32 -19.64 -12.82
CA LEU A 327 7.43 -19.89 -11.89
C LEU A 327 8.60 -18.92 -12.06
N SER A 328 8.80 -18.40 -13.27
CA SER A 328 9.88 -17.46 -13.62
C SER A 328 9.55 -16.00 -13.31
N GLU A 329 8.26 -15.69 -13.17
CA GLU A 329 7.81 -14.34 -12.83
C GLU A 329 8.23 -14.00 -11.40
N LYS A 330 8.55 -12.74 -11.15
CA LYS A 330 8.83 -12.26 -9.79
C LYS A 330 7.88 -11.14 -9.47
N PHE A 331 7.08 -11.31 -8.41
CA PHE A 331 6.40 -10.20 -7.80
C PHE A 331 7.47 -9.26 -7.23
N LEU A 332 7.39 -7.96 -7.56
CA LEU A 332 8.35 -6.93 -7.15
C LEU A 332 9.80 -7.14 -7.62
N GLY A 333 10.08 -8.06 -8.56
CA GLY A 333 11.45 -8.48 -8.86
C GLY A 333 12.14 -9.21 -7.70
N LYS A 334 11.46 -9.38 -6.56
CA LYS A 334 12.00 -9.89 -5.29
C LYS A 334 11.47 -11.28 -4.94
N VAL A 335 10.18 -11.56 -5.18
CA VAL A 335 9.61 -12.86 -4.83
C VAL A 335 9.20 -13.66 -6.07
N PRO A 336 9.77 -14.85 -6.30
CA PRO A 336 9.31 -15.74 -7.36
C PRO A 336 7.83 -16.04 -7.19
N CYS A 337 7.03 -15.77 -8.22
CA CYS A 337 5.62 -16.13 -8.28
C CYS A 337 5.42 -17.65 -8.10
N GLY A 338 6.44 -18.45 -8.43
CA GLY A 338 6.46 -19.88 -8.12
C GLY A 338 6.42 -20.23 -6.63
N ALA A 339 6.83 -19.33 -5.73
CA ALA A 339 6.71 -19.54 -4.29
C ALA A 339 5.25 -19.57 -3.82
N TYR A 340 4.37 -18.77 -4.45
CA TYR A 340 2.92 -18.81 -4.21
C TYR A 340 2.29 -20.12 -4.66
N ALA A 341 2.73 -20.66 -5.80
CA ALA A 341 2.16 -21.87 -6.40
C ALA A 341 2.53 -23.14 -5.61
N ALA A 342 3.68 -23.14 -4.93
CA ALA A 342 4.21 -24.29 -4.20
C ALA A 342 3.98 -24.23 -2.67
N ALA A 343 3.31 -23.18 -2.16
CA ALA A 343 3.24 -22.87 -0.72
C ALA A 343 4.64 -22.82 -0.06
N ALA A 344 5.66 -22.42 -0.83
CA ALA A 344 7.03 -22.44 -0.37
C ALA A 344 7.28 -21.26 0.57
N THR A 345 7.80 -21.55 1.77
CA THR A 345 8.42 -20.55 2.63
C THR A 345 9.59 -19.94 1.87
N LEU A 346 9.61 -18.62 1.71
CA LEU A 346 10.81 -17.96 1.18
C LEU A 346 11.96 -18.20 2.15
N PRO A 347 13.21 -18.43 1.67
CA PRO A 347 14.37 -18.40 2.54
C PRO A 347 14.38 -17.06 3.29
N ASP A 348 14.72 -17.10 4.58
CA ASP A 348 14.83 -15.89 5.39
C ASP A 348 15.72 -14.89 4.64
N GLY A 349 15.20 -13.68 4.43
CA GLY A 349 15.88 -12.61 3.69
C GLY A 349 17.20 -12.21 4.32
#